data_AF-A0A378UB84-F1
#
_entry.id   AF-A0A378UB84-F1
#
_cell.length_a   1.000
_cell.length_b   1.000
_cell.length_c   1.000
_cell.angle_alpha   90.00
_cell.angle_beta   90.00
_cell.angle_gamma   90.00
#
_symmetry.space_group_name_H-M   'P 1'
#
loop_
_entity.id
_entity.type
_entity.pdbx_description
1 polymer ?
#
loop_
_entity_poly.entity_id
_entity_poly.type
_entity_poly.pdbx_seq_one_letter_code
_entity_poly.pdbx_strand_id
1 'polypeptide(L)'
;MNRVIKWVEAGTPADPSGFHTATRQGQSTDLGDDIAFVAPSGKARCATDKNVEGQLACLIQADGLPSKPADVEGQWIPGWVDFAGETVDIGSLHGDPGRFNYGDGAQLPAGKSLAFGDYRCRGDDSTLVCVNYAHQSAVLLSSSG
;
A
#
# COMPACT_ATOMS: atom_id res chain seq x y z
N MET A 1 -14.54 -19.97 -0.67
CA MET A 1 -14.20 -18.56 -0.98
C MET A 1 -13.98 -17.81 0.33
N ASN A 2 -12.79 -17.24 0.53
CA ASN A 2 -12.32 -16.64 1.79
C ASN A 2 -13.21 -15.45 2.23
N ARG A 3 -13.53 -15.35 3.53
CA ARG A 3 -14.36 -14.28 4.11
C ARG A 3 -13.75 -12.89 3.90
N VAL A 4 -12.42 -12.79 3.96
CA VAL A 4 -11.69 -11.52 3.77
C VAL A 4 -11.83 -11.03 2.33
N ILE A 5 -11.63 -11.91 1.35
CA ILE A 5 -11.82 -11.59 -0.07
C ILE A 5 -13.24 -11.07 -0.32
N LYS A 6 -14.26 -11.77 0.17
CA LYS A 6 -15.66 -11.32 0.03
C LYS A 6 -15.91 -9.94 0.66
N TRP A 7 -15.27 -9.65 1.80
CA TRP A 7 -15.40 -8.34 2.43
C TRP A 7 -14.79 -7.25 1.54
N VAL A 8 -13.59 -7.47 0.98
CA VAL A 8 -12.96 -6.50 0.07
C VAL A 8 -13.83 -6.28 -1.18
N GLU A 9 -14.34 -7.35 -1.78
CA GLU A 9 -15.17 -7.33 -2.99
C GLU A 9 -16.52 -6.65 -2.81
N ALA A 10 -17.05 -6.61 -1.58
CA ALA A 10 -18.31 -5.94 -1.27
C ALA A 10 -18.20 -4.40 -1.29
N GLY A 11 -17.00 -3.83 -1.44
CA GLY A 11 -16.83 -2.39 -1.61
C GLY A 11 -17.19 -1.94 -3.02
N THR A 12 -17.82 -0.77 -3.17
CA THR A 12 -18.14 -0.20 -4.48
C THR A 12 -16.86 0.00 -5.29
N PRO A 13 -16.75 -0.53 -6.52
CA PRO A 13 -15.53 -0.38 -7.31
C PRO A 13 -15.13 1.09 -7.50
N ALA A 14 -13.85 1.36 -7.31
CA ALA A 14 -13.17 2.57 -7.75
C ALA A 14 -12.67 2.36 -9.19
N ASP A 15 -12.61 3.45 -9.97
CA ASP A 15 -11.97 3.41 -11.28
C ASP A 15 -10.44 3.47 -11.10
N PRO A 16 -9.67 2.44 -11.49
CA PRO A 16 -8.23 2.41 -11.32
C PRO A 16 -7.51 3.51 -12.11
N SER A 17 -8.12 4.06 -13.18
CA SER A 17 -7.50 5.10 -13.99
C SER A 17 -7.11 6.36 -13.20
N GLY A 18 -7.85 6.63 -12.10
CA GLY A 18 -7.59 7.77 -11.22
C GLY A 18 -6.41 7.59 -10.26
N PHE A 19 -5.71 6.46 -10.30
CA PHE A 19 -4.66 6.10 -9.34
C PHE A 19 -3.27 5.92 -9.97
N HIS A 20 -3.11 6.25 -11.26
CA HIS A 20 -1.83 6.21 -11.99
C HIS A 20 -1.03 7.52 -11.92
N THR A 21 -1.26 8.32 -10.88
CA THR A 21 -0.54 9.59 -10.68
C THR A 21 -0.18 9.74 -9.22
N ALA A 22 1.06 10.12 -8.96
CA ALA A 22 1.51 10.55 -7.64
C ALA A 22 1.91 12.03 -7.68
N THR A 23 1.69 12.74 -6.57
CA THR A 23 2.00 14.16 -6.45
C THR A 23 2.91 14.43 -5.25
N ARG A 24 3.98 15.17 -5.49
CA ARG A 24 4.91 15.63 -4.45
C ARG A 24 5.19 17.12 -4.64
N GLN A 25 4.99 17.90 -3.58
CA GLN A 25 5.26 19.35 -3.57
C GLN A 25 4.60 20.09 -4.76
N GLY A 26 3.39 19.66 -5.15
CA GLY A 26 2.63 20.25 -6.26
C GLY A 26 3.03 19.75 -7.66
N GLN A 27 4.06 18.91 -7.79
CA GLN A 27 4.42 18.27 -9.05
C GLN A 27 3.75 16.90 -9.17
N SER A 28 2.90 16.73 -10.17
CA SER A 28 2.30 15.44 -10.54
C SER A 28 3.24 14.65 -11.44
N THR A 29 3.32 13.34 -11.21
CA THR A 29 4.07 12.38 -12.02
C THR A 29 3.14 11.26 -12.45
N ASP A 30 3.12 10.97 -13.76
CA ASP A 30 2.45 9.80 -14.32
C ASP A 30 3.25 8.54 -13.98
N LEU A 31 2.58 7.53 -13.42
CA LEU A 31 3.18 6.28 -12.98
C LEU A 31 3.13 5.19 -14.07
N GLY A 32 2.48 5.45 -15.21
CA GLY A 32 2.18 4.43 -16.20
C GLY A 32 1.22 3.39 -15.61
N ASP A 33 1.62 2.11 -15.66
CA ASP A 33 0.78 1.01 -15.14
C ASP A 33 0.79 0.90 -13.61
N ASP A 34 1.73 1.56 -12.94
CA ASP A 34 1.82 1.53 -11.48
C ASP A 34 0.68 2.33 -10.83
N ILE A 35 0.30 1.89 -9.64
CA ILE A 35 -0.77 2.48 -8.83
C ILE A 35 -0.16 3.17 -7.62
N ALA A 36 -0.68 4.33 -7.26
CA ALA A 36 -0.46 4.96 -5.96
C ALA A 36 -1.79 5.44 -5.37
N PHE A 37 -1.98 5.22 -4.07
CA PHE A 37 -3.16 5.72 -3.37
C PHE A 37 -2.89 5.97 -1.88
N VAL A 38 -3.74 6.80 -1.27
CA VAL A 38 -3.78 7.02 0.18
C VAL A 38 -5.03 6.34 0.74
N ALA A 39 -4.88 5.60 1.83
CA ALA A 39 -5.99 4.98 2.55
C ALA A 39 -6.98 6.04 3.05
N PRO A 40 -8.27 5.70 3.24
CA PRO A 40 -9.26 6.68 3.69
C PRO A 40 -8.88 7.37 5.02
N SER A 41 -8.25 6.61 5.94
CA SER A 41 -7.74 7.12 7.21
C SER A 41 -6.58 8.12 7.10
N GLY A 42 -5.93 8.20 5.94
CA GLY A 42 -4.68 8.95 5.75
C GLY A 42 -3.45 8.33 6.44
N LYS A 43 -3.61 7.16 7.08
CA LYS A 43 -2.54 6.51 7.86
C LYS A 43 -1.70 5.52 7.08
N ALA A 44 -2.10 5.17 5.86
CA ALA A 44 -1.33 4.36 4.96
C ALA A 44 -1.33 5.00 3.57
N ARG A 45 -0.17 5.10 2.94
CA ARG A 45 -0.04 5.37 1.51
C ARG A 45 0.59 4.15 0.86
N CYS A 46 0.04 3.71 -0.26
CA CYS A 46 0.47 2.49 -0.92
C CYS A 46 0.82 2.77 -2.37
N ALA A 47 1.81 2.05 -2.88
CA ALA A 47 2.21 2.13 -4.26
C ALA A 47 2.72 0.77 -4.77
N THR A 48 2.49 0.50 -6.05
CA THR A 48 3.20 -0.58 -6.76
C THR A 48 4.48 -0.05 -7.39
N ASP A 49 5.36 -0.95 -7.81
CA ASP A 49 6.53 -0.59 -8.60
C ASP A 49 6.84 -1.71 -9.60
N LYS A 50 6.73 -1.40 -10.89
CA LYS A 50 7.02 -2.32 -11.98
C LYS A 50 8.46 -2.84 -11.99
N ASN A 51 9.41 -2.12 -11.39
CA ASN A 51 10.80 -2.55 -11.30
C ASN A 51 11.00 -3.68 -10.28
N VAL A 52 9.98 -3.93 -9.44
CA VAL A 52 9.89 -5.08 -8.52
C VAL A 52 8.58 -5.83 -8.77
N GLU A 53 8.35 -6.16 -10.04
CA GLU A 53 7.26 -7.04 -10.48
C GLU A 53 5.85 -6.56 -10.10
N GLY A 54 5.66 -5.25 -9.91
CA GLY A 54 4.36 -4.68 -9.53
C GLY A 54 3.93 -5.04 -8.10
N GLN A 55 4.87 -5.47 -7.25
CA GLN A 55 4.59 -5.76 -5.85
C GLN A 55 4.03 -4.52 -5.13
N LEU A 56 3.10 -4.73 -4.20
CA LEU A 56 2.52 -3.65 -3.41
C LEU A 56 3.41 -3.37 -2.20
N ALA A 57 3.73 -2.10 -1.96
CA ALA A 57 4.20 -1.66 -0.65
C ALA A 57 3.32 -0.55 -0.10
N CYS A 58 3.22 -0.48 1.23
CA CYS A 58 2.52 0.57 1.94
C CYS A 58 3.43 1.19 2.99
N LEU A 59 3.51 2.52 3.00
CA LEU A 59 4.10 3.25 4.11
C LEU A 59 3.00 3.60 5.11
N ILE A 60 3.11 3.07 6.32
CA ILE A 60 2.11 3.22 7.38
C ILE A 60 2.58 4.11 8.53
N GLN A 61 1.62 4.76 9.16
CA GLN A 61 1.75 5.43 10.45
C GLN A 61 0.98 4.60 11.49
N ALA A 62 1.70 3.88 12.33
CA ALA A 62 1.14 3.06 13.39
C ALA A 62 2.00 3.12 14.65
N ASP A 63 1.38 2.82 15.77
CA ASP A 63 2.09 2.62 17.04
C ASP A 63 2.79 1.24 17.04
N GLY A 64 3.87 1.09 17.81
CA GLY A 64 4.51 -0.21 18.03
C GLY A 64 5.29 -0.77 16.83
N LEU A 65 5.64 0.05 15.84
CA LEU A 65 6.42 -0.39 14.69
C LEU A 65 7.82 -0.92 15.08
N PRO A 66 8.39 -1.87 14.31
CA PRO A 66 9.67 -2.49 14.65
C PRO A 66 10.83 -1.49 14.78
N SER A 67 11.64 -1.65 15.81
CA SER A 67 12.91 -0.92 15.94
C SER A 67 13.92 -1.38 14.90
N LYS A 68 14.82 -0.48 14.51
CA LYS A 68 15.94 -0.81 13.61
C LYS A 68 16.73 -2.02 14.16
N PRO A 69 16.96 -3.08 13.37
CA PRO A 69 17.83 -4.19 13.77
C PRO A 69 19.26 -3.71 14.09
N ALA A 70 19.96 -4.39 15.00
CA ALA A 70 21.27 -3.93 15.49
C ALA A 70 22.41 -4.13 14.48
N ASP A 71 22.22 -5.03 13.52
CA ASP A 71 23.20 -5.51 12.54
C ASP A 71 23.01 -4.89 11.16
N VAL A 72 22.22 -3.82 11.06
CA VAL A 72 21.94 -3.16 9.78
C VAL A 72 22.40 -1.71 9.72
N GLU A 73 22.99 -1.34 8.60
CA GLU A 73 23.47 0.02 8.32
C GLU A 73 22.56 0.77 7.36
N GLY A 74 22.47 2.10 7.50
CA GLY A 74 21.60 2.95 6.68
C GLY A 74 20.32 3.45 7.36
N GLN A 75 19.43 4.06 6.57
CA GLN A 75 18.17 4.64 7.04
C GLN A 75 17.11 3.55 7.17
N TRP A 76 16.63 3.35 8.41
CA TRP A 76 15.55 2.43 8.71
C TRP A 76 14.21 3.13 8.64
N ILE A 77 13.29 2.59 7.85
CA ILE A 77 11.92 3.07 7.74
C ILE A 77 10.98 2.04 8.40
N PRO A 78 10.59 2.23 9.66
CA PRO A 78 9.89 1.21 10.45
C PRO A 78 8.47 0.90 9.92
N GLY A 79 7.83 1.89 9.27
CA GLY A 79 6.48 1.75 8.73
C GLY A 79 6.44 1.29 7.27
N TRP A 80 7.57 0.89 6.68
CA TRP A 80 7.58 0.39 5.32
C TRP A 80 7.12 -1.07 5.31
N VAL A 81 5.98 -1.34 4.69
CA VAL A 81 5.39 -2.67 4.60
C VAL A 81 5.46 -3.13 3.15
N ASP A 82 6.30 -4.11 2.85
CA ASP A 82 6.31 -4.77 1.54
C ASP A 82 5.36 -5.98 1.60
N PHE A 83 4.36 -6.00 0.73
CA PHE A 83 3.41 -7.09 0.59
C PHE A 83 3.54 -7.69 -0.81
N ALA A 84 4.41 -8.70 -0.94
CA ALA A 84 4.71 -9.38 -2.19
C ALA A 84 3.61 -10.37 -2.64
N GLY A 85 2.52 -10.48 -1.86
CA GLY A 85 1.45 -11.45 -2.06
C GLY A 85 1.57 -12.60 -1.08
N GLU A 86 2.63 -13.39 -1.13
CA GLU A 86 2.80 -14.54 -0.22
C GLU A 86 3.34 -14.18 1.16
N THR A 87 4.13 -13.12 1.25
CA THR A 87 4.77 -12.64 2.49
C THR A 87 4.45 -11.19 2.75
N VAL A 88 4.60 -10.81 4.02
CA VAL A 88 4.60 -9.42 4.46
C VAL A 88 5.88 -9.16 5.25
N ASP A 89 6.64 -8.17 4.84
CA ASP A 89 7.82 -7.68 5.54
C ASP A 89 7.51 -6.30 6.11
N ILE A 90 7.83 -6.09 7.38
CA ILE A 90 7.52 -4.84 8.10
C ILE A 90 8.81 -4.21 8.59
N GLY A 91 9.03 -2.98 8.14
CA GLY A 91 10.26 -2.23 8.35
C GLY A 91 11.30 -2.58 7.29
N SER A 92 11.92 -1.56 6.72
CA SER A 92 12.88 -1.76 5.64
C SER A 92 13.99 -0.72 5.64
N LEU A 93 15.17 -1.12 5.15
CA LEU A 93 16.31 -0.23 4.94
C LEU A 93 16.23 0.41 3.57
N HIS A 94 16.31 1.73 3.52
CA HIS A 94 16.20 2.47 2.27
C HIS A 94 17.34 3.48 2.12
N GLY A 95 18.11 3.35 1.04
CA GLY A 95 19.05 4.39 0.59
C GLY A 95 18.42 5.35 -0.43
N ASP A 96 17.38 4.89 -1.13
CA ASP A 96 16.58 5.62 -2.11
C ASP A 96 15.15 5.78 -1.53
N PRO A 97 14.48 6.94 -1.68
CA PRO A 97 13.06 7.08 -1.38
C PRO A 97 12.12 6.07 -2.09
N GLY A 98 12.61 5.36 -3.12
CA GLY A 98 11.93 4.22 -3.74
C GLY A 98 10.59 4.60 -4.38
N ARG A 99 9.63 3.68 -4.39
CA ARG A 99 8.30 3.88 -5.01
C ARG A 99 7.47 5.04 -4.44
N PHE A 100 7.85 5.61 -3.30
CA PHE A 100 7.20 6.80 -2.72
C PHE A 100 7.90 8.12 -3.07
N ASN A 101 8.94 8.09 -3.91
CA ASN A 101 9.69 9.28 -4.30
C ASN A 101 8.81 10.31 -5.03
N TYR A 102 7.81 9.85 -5.79
CA TYR A 102 6.86 10.70 -6.52
C TYR A 102 5.73 11.27 -5.65
N GLY A 103 5.69 10.92 -4.36
CA GLY A 103 4.72 11.42 -3.40
C GLY A 103 3.50 10.54 -3.27
N ASP A 104 2.34 11.18 -3.07
CA ASP A 104 1.11 10.51 -2.71
C ASP A 104 0.17 10.42 -3.92
N GLY A 105 -0.52 9.29 -4.08
CA GLY A 105 -1.57 9.13 -5.07
C GLY A 105 -2.92 9.65 -4.59
N ALA A 106 -3.96 9.43 -5.39
CA ALA A 106 -5.33 9.81 -5.02
C ALA A 106 -5.79 9.08 -3.75
N GLN A 107 -6.61 9.74 -2.93
CA GLN A 107 -7.23 9.08 -1.79
C GLN A 107 -8.25 8.04 -2.28
N LEU A 108 -8.14 6.81 -1.79
CA LEU A 108 -9.19 5.79 -1.95
C LEU A 108 -10.36 6.18 -1.03
N PRO A 109 -11.57 6.46 -1.55
CA PRO A 109 -12.69 6.81 -0.68
C PRO A 109 -13.13 5.64 0.21
N ALA A 110 -13.56 5.94 1.43
CA ALA A 110 -14.01 4.94 2.39
C ALA A 110 -15.10 4.03 1.78
N GLY A 111 -14.95 2.72 2.00
CA GLY A 111 -15.87 1.70 1.50
C GLY A 111 -15.74 1.37 0.00
N LYS A 112 -14.92 2.10 -0.77
CA LYS A 112 -14.60 1.71 -2.14
C LYS A 112 -13.55 0.59 -2.18
N SER A 113 -13.62 -0.23 -3.22
CA SER A 113 -12.61 -1.25 -3.52
C SER A 113 -11.83 -0.86 -4.77
N LEU A 114 -10.50 -0.91 -4.70
CA LEU A 114 -9.59 -0.61 -5.81
C LEU A 114 -8.90 -1.90 -6.24
N ALA A 115 -9.08 -2.30 -7.49
CA ALA A 115 -8.50 -3.51 -8.07
C ALA A 115 -7.37 -3.14 -9.04
N PHE A 116 -6.23 -3.81 -8.95
CA PHE A 116 -5.04 -3.58 -9.78
C PHE A 116 -4.11 -4.78 -9.73
N GLY A 117 -3.63 -5.25 -10.89
CA GLY A 117 -2.87 -6.51 -10.97
C GLY A 117 -3.63 -7.66 -10.27
N ASP A 118 -2.91 -8.41 -9.42
CA ASP A 118 -3.50 -9.45 -8.56
C ASP A 118 -4.03 -8.91 -7.24
N TYR A 119 -4.01 -7.60 -7.00
CA TYR A 119 -4.42 -6.99 -5.76
C TYR A 119 -5.84 -6.43 -5.82
N ARG A 120 -6.49 -6.43 -4.66
CA ARG A 120 -7.63 -5.54 -4.41
C ARG A 120 -7.57 -5.01 -2.99
N CYS A 121 -7.71 -3.70 -2.85
CA CYS A 121 -7.70 -3.02 -1.57
C CYS A 121 -9.06 -2.41 -1.27
N ARG A 122 -9.49 -2.48 -0.02
CA ARG A 122 -10.66 -1.77 0.52
C ARG A 122 -10.31 -1.27 1.91
N GLY A 123 -10.65 -0.02 2.20
CA GLY A 123 -10.46 0.56 3.52
C GLY A 123 -11.66 1.34 4.01
N ASP A 124 -11.59 1.70 5.29
CA ASP A 124 -12.45 2.67 5.96
C ASP A 124 -11.57 3.68 6.74
N ASP A 125 -12.18 4.44 7.64
CA ASP A 125 -11.50 5.49 8.40
C ASP A 125 -10.49 4.94 9.43
N SER A 126 -10.41 3.61 9.61
CA SER A 126 -9.56 2.95 10.60
C SER A 126 -8.61 1.91 10.00
N THR A 127 -9.02 1.20 8.95
CA THR A 127 -8.27 0.07 8.41
C THR A 127 -8.16 0.12 6.88
N LEU A 128 -7.07 -0.45 6.37
CA LEU A 128 -6.91 -0.80 4.97
C LEU A 128 -6.65 -2.30 4.87
N VAL A 129 -7.44 -3.02 4.08
CA VAL A 129 -7.20 -4.43 3.79
C VAL A 129 -6.89 -4.58 2.31
N CYS A 130 -5.76 -5.19 1.99
CA CYS A 130 -5.36 -5.52 0.62
C CYS A 130 -5.24 -7.04 0.49
N VAL A 131 -5.99 -7.63 -0.44
CA VAL A 131 -5.87 -9.04 -0.79
C VAL A 131 -4.96 -9.20 -2.00
N ASN A 132 -4.26 -10.33 -2.08
CA ASN A 132 -3.64 -10.80 -3.31
C ASN A 132 -4.35 -12.08 -3.77
N TYR A 133 -4.89 -12.08 -4.98
CA TYR A 133 -5.69 -13.17 -5.52
C TYR A 133 -4.84 -14.36 -5.99
N ALA A 134 -3.66 -14.11 -6.54
CA ALA A 134 -2.76 -15.17 -6.99
C ALA A 134 -2.30 -16.06 -5.82
N HIS A 135 -2.07 -15.46 -4.64
CA HIS A 135 -1.60 -16.16 -3.44
C HIS A 135 -2.70 -16.43 -2.40
N GLN A 136 -3.94 -15.99 -2.66
CA GLN A 136 -5.09 -16.13 -1.75
C GLN A 136 -4.84 -15.59 -0.32
N SER A 137 -4.02 -14.56 -0.22
CA SER A 137 -3.55 -13.95 1.01
C SER A 137 -4.13 -12.54 1.21
N ALA A 138 -3.90 -11.96 2.38
CA ALA A 138 -4.30 -10.59 2.67
C ALA A 138 -3.40 -9.97 3.74
N VAL A 139 -3.23 -8.65 3.65
CA VAL A 139 -2.67 -7.81 4.72
C VAL A 139 -3.77 -6.87 5.25
N LEU A 140 -3.81 -6.69 6.56
CA LEU A 140 -4.59 -5.67 7.24
C LEU A 140 -3.63 -4.65 7.83
N LEU A 141 -3.84 -3.38 7.51
CA LEU A 141 -3.03 -2.26 7.96
C LEU A 141 -3.92 -1.34 8.81
N SER A 142 -3.47 -1.03 10.02
CA SER A 142 -4.17 -0.16 10.97
C SER A 142 -3.19 0.69 11.77
N SER A 143 -3.67 1.78 12.38
CA SER A 143 -2.82 2.60 13.24
C SER A 143 -2.46 1.93 14.57
N SER A 144 -3.16 0.86 14.96
CA SER A 144 -2.91 0.13 16.21
C SER A 144 -1.88 -0.99 16.09
N GLY A 145 -1.27 -1.16 14.91
CA GLY A 145 -0.48 -2.34 14.57
C GLY A 145 -1.34 -3.43 13.94
#